data_AF-A0A183GP21-F1
#
_entry.id   AF-A0A183GP21-F1
#
_cell.length_a   1.000
_cell.length_b   1.000
_cell.length_c   1.000
_cell.angle_alpha   90.00
_cell.angle_beta   90.00
_cell.angle_gamma   90.00
#
_symmetry.space_group_name_H-M   'P 1'
#
loop_
_entity.id
_entity.type
_entity.pdbx_description
1 polymer ?
#
loop_
_entity_poly.entity_id
_entity_poly.type
_entity_poly.pdbx_seq_one_letter_code
_entity_poly.pdbx_strand_id
1 'polypeptide(L)'
;MPLATGLARLIGFILQKKSRLDSHGKDSGVVILSNKPYKDGPGGSGQYTFKIYHIGSKIPVWIRSVLPTSALEAHEEAWNAYPYTKTRYSTPMMDRFSLEVETIYYNDPGTQSNVFNLSAEDLKNRIVDVMDFVKDPISSNDYCTEEDPKLYHSQKTGRGPLDEDWVQECVKAGKPVMCAYKICRVEFRYWGLQVSARSLLE
;
A
#
# COMPACT_ATOMS: atom_id res chain seq x y z
N MET A 1 -12.30 -3.66 4.97
CA MET A 1 -12.15 -3.08 6.33
C MET A 1 -13.52 -2.64 6.86
N PRO A 2 -13.80 -2.75 8.19
CA PRO A 2 -15.09 -2.40 8.83
C PRO A 2 -15.24 -0.88 9.05
N LEU A 3 -15.02 -0.10 7.99
CA LEU A 3 -14.96 1.36 8.01
C LEU A 3 -15.63 1.92 6.75
N ALA A 4 -16.12 3.15 6.83
CA ALA A 4 -16.48 3.91 5.64
C ALA A 4 -15.23 4.53 5.01
N THR A 5 -15.26 4.75 3.70
CA THR A 5 -14.20 5.44 2.94
C THR A 5 -13.80 6.80 3.54
N GLY A 6 -14.75 7.58 4.07
CA GLY A 6 -14.44 8.83 4.76
C GLY A 6 -13.51 8.66 5.97
N LEU A 7 -13.62 7.54 6.71
CA LEU A 7 -12.72 7.20 7.82
C LEU A 7 -11.40 6.62 7.33
N ALA A 8 -11.38 5.89 6.21
CA ALA A 8 -10.15 5.40 5.58
C ALA A 8 -9.25 6.55 5.10
N ARG A 9 -9.83 7.67 4.63
CA ARG A 9 -9.09 8.91 4.34
C ARG A 9 -8.35 9.44 5.56
N LEU A 10 -8.98 9.38 6.74
CA LEU A 10 -8.36 9.81 8.00
C LEU A 10 -7.24 8.86 8.42
N ILE A 11 -7.39 7.54 8.21
CA ILE A 11 -6.33 6.56 8.42
C ILE A 11 -5.13 6.85 7.50
N GLY A 12 -5.38 7.13 6.21
CA GLY A 12 -4.32 7.54 5.29
C GLY A 12 -3.57 8.78 5.77
N PHE A 13 -4.27 9.77 6.33
CA PHE A 13 -3.66 10.94 6.95
C PHE A 13 -2.84 10.58 8.20
N ILE A 14 -3.35 9.70 9.07
CA ILE A 14 -2.65 9.22 10.27
C ILE A 14 -1.38 8.45 9.89
N LEU A 15 -1.44 7.56 8.89
CA LEU A 15 -0.28 6.83 8.37
C LEU A 15 0.75 7.78 7.79
N GLN A 16 0.33 8.79 7.03
CA GLN A 16 1.23 9.81 6.52
C GLN A 16 1.88 10.62 7.65
N LYS A 17 1.12 10.94 8.71
CA LYS A 17 1.64 11.62 9.90
C LYS A 17 2.60 10.75 10.69
N LYS A 18 2.31 9.46 10.88
CA LYS A 18 3.18 8.47 11.53
C LYS A 18 4.48 8.30 10.75
N SER A 19 4.39 8.14 9.43
CA SER A 19 5.55 8.11 8.52
C SER A 19 6.43 9.36 8.66
N ARG A 20 5.84 10.57 8.77
CA ARG A 20 6.61 11.80 9.05
C ARG A 20 7.35 11.72 10.38
N LEU A 21 6.67 11.33 11.46
CA LEU A 21 7.26 11.24 12.79
C LEU A 21 8.40 10.22 12.83
N ASP A 22 8.22 9.07 12.20
CA ASP A 22 9.23 8.01 12.11
C ASP A 22 10.42 8.41 11.20
N SER A 23 10.25 9.43 10.34
CA SER A 23 11.31 9.97 9.48
C SER A 23 12.25 10.95 10.21
N HIS A 24 11.91 11.43 11.42
CA HIS A 24 12.71 12.44 12.14
C HIS A 24 13.81 11.86 13.07
N GLY A 25 13.99 10.54 13.11
CA GLY A 25 15.10 9.90 13.84
C GLY A 25 16.43 10.03 13.09
N LYS A 26 17.55 10.17 13.82
CA LYS A 26 18.91 10.26 13.27
C LYS A 26 19.32 9.06 12.39
N ASP A 27 18.56 7.96 12.47
CA ASP A 27 18.73 6.70 11.74
C ASP A 27 17.52 6.30 10.85
N SER A 28 16.57 7.23 10.58
CA SER A 28 15.31 6.86 9.90
C SER A 28 15.51 6.35 8.47
N GLY A 29 16.50 6.91 7.76
CA GLY A 29 16.75 6.62 6.36
C GLY A 29 15.66 7.17 5.44
N VAL A 30 14.85 8.14 5.85
CA VAL A 30 13.79 8.74 5.02
C VAL A 30 13.88 10.26 5.02
N VAL A 31 13.93 10.87 3.83
CA VAL A 31 13.99 12.32 3.61
C VAL A 31 12.74 12.76 2.84
N ILE A 32 11.98 13.71 3.39
CA ILE A 32 10.81 14.28 2.71
C ILE A 32 11.23 15.53 1.95
N LEU A 33 11.22 15.47 0.62
CA LEU A 33 11.64 16.59 -0.24
C LEU A 33 10.48 17.47 -0.69
N SER A 34 9.30 16.91 -0.88
CA SER A 34 8.12 17.68 -1.30
C SER A 34 6.87 17.24 -0.57
N ASN A 35 6.04 18.22 -0.24
CA ASN A 35 4.72 18.02 0.35
C ASN A 35 3.82 19.20 0.01
N LYS A 36 3.18 19.13 -1.15
CA LYS A 36 2.43 20.26 -1.70
C LYS A 36 1.11 19.82 -2.33
N PRO A 37 0.08 20.67 -2.32
CA PRO A 37 -1.09 20.43 -3.15
C PRO A 37 -0.70 20.45 -4.64
N TYR A 38 -1.46 19.72 -5.46
CA TYR A 38 -1.37 19.77 -6.92
C TYR A 38 -2.76 19.85 -7.56
N LYS A 39 -2.79 20.30 -8.81
CA LYS A 39 -3.95 20.28 -9.71
C LYS A 39 -3.57 19.54 -10.98
N ASP A 40 -4.57 19.00 -11.68
CA ASP A 40 -4.44 18.34 -12.98
C ASP A 40 -3.39 17.21 -13.05
N GLY A 41 -3.30 16.40 -11.99
CA GLY A 41 -2.46 15.20 -11.91
C GLY A 41 -3.26 13.88 -11.82
N PRO A 42 -2.61 12.76 -11.48
CA PRO A 42 -3.28 11.47 -11.32
C PRO A 42 -4.46 11.52 -10.34
N GLY A 43 -5.68 11.23 -10.80
CA GLY A 43 -6.90 11.37 -10.00
C GLY A 43 -7.42 12.82 -9.85
N GLY A 44 -6.89 13.76 -10.63
CA GLY A 44 -7.36 15.15 -10.68
C GLY A 44 -6.54 16.09 -9.79
N SER A 45 -7.10 16.50 -8.65
CA SER A 45 -6.42 17.42 -7.70
C SER A 45 -6.25 16.73 -6.35
N GLY A 46 -5.12 16.99 -5.68
CA GLY A 46 -4.81 16.30 -4.44
C GLY A 46 -3.54 16.79 -3.77
N GLN A 47 -2.94 15.92 -2.95
CA GLN A 47 -1.66 16.17 -2.28
C GLN A 47 -0.56 15.34 -2.95
N TYR A 48 0.53 16.00 -3.31
CA TYR A 48 1.74 15.36 -3.82
C TYR A 48 2.79 15.29 -2.71
N THR A 49 3.43 14.14 -2.58
CA THR A 49 4.64 13.99 -1.78
C THR A 49 5.76 13.35 -2.56
N PHE A 50 6.97 13.82 -2.30
CA PHE A 50 8.20 13.20 -2.78
C PHE A 50 9.08 12.87 -1.59
N LYS A 51 9.47 11.60 -1.47
CA LYS A 51 10.37 11.13 -0.43
C LYS A 51 11.53 10.35 -1.03
N ILE A 52 12.66 10.44 -0.37
CA ILE A 52 13.84 9.65 -0.63
C ILE A 52 14.01 8.68 0.54
N TYR A 53 14.15 7.41 0.24
CA TYR A 53 14.50 6.35 1.18
C TYR A 53 15.96 5.96 0.96
N HIS A 54 16.82 6.18 1.96
CA HIS A 54 18.18 5.67 2.02
C HIS A 54 18.13 4.25 2.60
N ILE A 55 18.11 3.26 1.72
CA ILE A 55 17.69 1.88 2.04
C ILE A 55 18.86 0.97 2.48
N GLY A 56 20.07 1.53 2.66
CA GLY A 56 21.31 0.85 3.07
C GLY A 56 21.18 -0.57 3.63
N SER A 57 20.88 -0.70 4.93
CA SER A 57 20.81 -1.97 5.66
C SER A 57 19.41 -2.60 5.73
N LYS A 58 18.39 -2.03 5.06
CA LYS A 58 16.99 -2.47 5.16
C LYS A 58 16.46 -3.20 3.91
N ILE A 59 17.25 -3.27 2.84
CA ILE A 59 16.91 -4.06 1.65
C ILE A 59 17.16 -5.57 1.91
N PRO A 60 16.25 -6.50 1.55
CA PRO A 60 16.52 -7.94 1.50
C PRO A 60 17.83 -8.27 0.78
N VAL A 61 18.65 -9.17 1.35
CA VAL A 61 20.03 -9.44 0.90
C VAL A 61 20.13 -9.77 -0.60
N TRP A 62 19.13 -10.47 -1.15
CA TRP A 62 19.10 -10.81 -2.56
C TRP A 62 18.87 -9.60 -3.48
N ILE A 63 18.08 -8.59 -3.08
CA ILE A 63 17.94 -7.34 -3.85
C ILE A 63 19.28 -6.57 -3.82
N ARG A 64 20.00 -6.56 -2.68
CA ARG A 64 21.37 -5.98 -2.62
C ARG A 64 22.35 -6.66 -3.57
N SER A 65 22.13 -7.93 -3.91
CA SER A 65 22.99 -8.67 -4.87
C SER A 65 22.73 -8.30 -6.34
N VAL A 66 21.59 -7.67 -6.63
CA VAL A 66 21.20 -7.21 -7.97
C VAL A 66 21.47 -5.71 -8.16
N LEU A 67 21.44 -4.94 -7.07
CA LEU A 67 21.66 -3.49 -7.08
C LEU A 67 23.15 -3.12 -7.00
N PRO A 68 23.63 -2.13 -7.78
CA PRO A 68 24.93 -1.53 -7.55
C PRO A 68 25.03 -0.99 -6.12
N THR A 69 26.21 -1.07 -5.48
CA THR A 69 26.45 -0.57 -4.11
C THR A 69 26.20 0.93 -3.97
N SER A 70 26.16 1.67 -5.09
CA SER A 70 25.78 3.09 -5.19
C SER A 70 24.28 3.37 -5.32
N ALA A 71 23.44 2.34 -5.48
CA ALA A 71 21.99 2.43 -5.73
C ALA A 71 21.13 2.22 -4.46
N LEU A 72 21.60 2.71 -3.31
CA LEU A 72 20.93 2.54 -2.01
C LEU A 72 19.85 3.60 -1.74
N GLU A 73 19.26 4.15 -2.81
CA GLU A 73 18.27 5.21 -2.73
C GLU A 73 17.02 4.84 -3.53
N ALA A 74 15.85 4.84 -2.88
CA ALA A 74 14.56 4.76 -3.55
C ALA A 74 13.81 6.08 -3.44
N HIS A 75 13.28 6.51 -4.56
CA HIS A 75 12.41 7.66 -4.72
C HIS A 75 10.96 7.19 -4.64
N GLU A 76 10.19 7.74 -3.69
CA GLU A 76 8.73 7.58 -3.60
C GLU A 76 8.06 8.88 -4.02
N GLU A 77 7.36 8.85 -5.15
CA GLU A 77 6.41 9.88 -5.54
C GLU A 77 5.00 9.39 -5.25
N ALA A 78 4.21 10.15 -4.49
CA ALA A 78 2.83 9.79 -4.19
C ALA A 78 1.87 10.94 -4.50
N TRP A 79 0.81 10.62 -5.25
CA TRP A 79 -0.33 11.49 -5.57
C TRP A 79 -1.56 10.97 -4.84
N ASN A 80 -2.00 11.72 -3.84
CA ASN A 80 -3.19 11.41 -3.05
C ASN A 80 -4.35 12.31 -3.46
N ALA A 81 -5.24 11.79 -4.32
CA ALA A 81 -6.51 12.40 -4.72
C ALA A 81 -7.67 11.51 -4.26
N TYR A 82 -7.74 11.25 -2.94
CA TYR A 82 -8.74 10.36 -2.34
C TYR A 82 -10.14 10.57 -2.95
N PRO A 83 -10.84 9.51 -3.41
CA PRO A 83 -10.60 8.08 -3.13
C PRO A 83 -9.63 7.37 -4.10
N TYR A 84 -8.88 8.10 -4.91
CA TYR A 84 -7.81 7.54 -5.72
C TYR A 84 -6.43 7.94 -5.16
N THR A 85 -5.51 6.99 -5.10
CA THR A 85 -4.11 7.29 -4.79
C THR A 85 -3.20 6.57 -5.75
N LYS A 86 -2.11 7.22 -6.14
CA LYS A 86 -1.04 6.62 -6.95
C LYS A 86 0.28 6.81 -6.24
N THR A 87 1.07 5.77 -6.14
CA THR A 87 2.44 5.83 -5.64
C THR A 87 3.37 5.18 -6.65
N ARG A 88 4.49 5.84 -6.94
CA ARG A 88 5.54 5.35 -7.81
C ARG A 88 6.85 5.29 -7.03
N TYR A 89 7.45 4.11 -7.05
CA TYR A 89 8.80 3.86 -6.56
C TYR A 89 9.75 3.75 -7.75
N SER A 90 10.85 4.50 -7.68
CA SER A 90 11.92 4.47 -8.67
C SER A 90 13.28 4.54 -7.97
N THR A 91 14.36 4.24 -8.69
CA THR A 91 15.72 4.43 -8.17
C THR A 91 16.54 5.19 -9.21
N PRO A 92 17.28 6.25 -8.84
CA PRO A 92 17.98 7.11 -9.81
C PRO A 92 19.08 6.41 -10.63
N MET A 93 19.57 5.24 -10.21
CA MET A 93 20.61 4.48 -10.94
C MET A 93 20.06 3.30 -11.76
N MET A 94 18.76 3.02 -11.68
CA MET A 94 18.10 2.02 -12.52
C MET A 94 16.95 2.66 -13.28
N ASP A 95 17.22 3.11 -14.51
CA ASP A 95 16.18 3.46 -15.50
C ASP A 95 15.31 2.25 -15.93
N ARG A 96 15.42 1.15 -15.19
CA ARG A 96 15.00 -0.19 -15.56
C ARG A 96 14.18 -0.90 -14.49
N PHE A 97 13.93 -0.26 -13.34
CA PHE A 97 12.99 -0.76 -12.32
C PHE A 97 11.95 0.30 -12.01
N SER A 98 10.67 -0.06 -12.13
CA SER A 98 9.57 0.75 -11.61
C SER A 98 8.56 -0.12 -10.87
N LEU A 99 8.14 0.34 -9.69
CA LEU A 99 6.98 -0.20 -8.98
C LEU A 99 5.96 0.91 -8.86
N GLU A 100 4.79 0.70 -9.44
CA GLU A 100 3.66 1.62 -9.38
C GLU A 100 2.48 0.94 -8.70
N VAL A 101 1.92 1.60 -7.70
CA VAL A 101 0.75 1.13 -6.98
C VAL A 101 -0.36 2.17 -7.13
N GLU A 102 -1.46 1.79 -7.76
CA GLU A 102 -2.69 2.59 -7.75
C GLU A 102 -3.67 1.95 -6.77
N THR A 103 -4.39 2.78 -6.01
CA THR A 103 -5.43 2.34 -5.09
C THR A 103 -6.71 3.12 -5.34
N ILE A 104 -7.84 2.41 -5.40
CA ILE A 104 -9.17 3.00 -5.40
C ILE A 104 -9.94 2.44 -4.20
N TYR A 105 -10.58 3.33 -3.45
CA TYR A 105 -11.37 2.98 -2.28
C TYR A 105 -12.87 3.02 -2.59
N TYR A 106 -13.59 1.93 -2.33
CA TYR A 106 -15.05 1.86 -2.44
C TYR A 106 -15.70 1.41 -1.13
N ASN A 107 -16.95 1.84 -0.90
CA ASN A 107 -17.79 1.39 0.21
C ASN A 107 -18.49 0.08 -0.16
N ASP A 108 -17.72 -0.97 -0.40
CA ASP A 108 -18.21 -2.31 -0.73
C ASP A 108 -17.36 -3.38 -0.01
N PRO A 109 -17.79 -4.65 -0.03
CA PRO A 109 -17.02 -5.74 0.56
C PRO A 109 -16.03 -6.38 -0.43
N GLY A 110 -15.60 -5.69 -1.50
CA GLY A 110 -14.64 -6.22 -2.47
C GLY A 110 -15.25 -6.89 -3.71
N THR A 111 -16.48 -6.53 -4.08
CA THR A 111 -17.24 -7.21 -5.14
C THR A 111 -17.09 -6.60 -6.54
N GLN A 112 -16.42 -5.46 -6.68
CA GLN A 112 -16.27 -4.80 -7.98
C GLN A 112 -15.18 -5.46 -8.84
N SER A 113 -15.53 -5.71 -10.10
CA SER A 113 -14.60 -6.21 -11.10
C SER A 113 -13.97 -5.08 -11.90
N ASN A 114 -12.67 -5.18 -12.17
CA ASN A 114 -11.95 -4.29 -13.09
C ASN A 114 -12.08 -2.78 -12.80
N VAL A 115 -12.06 -2.38 -11.52
CA VAL A 115 -12.18 -0.97 -11.12
C VAL A 115 -11.14 -0.01 -11.72
N PHE A 116 -10.01 -0.55 -12.20
CA PHE A 116 -8.94 0.20 -12.85
C PHE A 116 -9.09 0.29 -14.37
N ASN A 117 -10.20 -0.22 -14.94
CA ASN A 117 -10.44 -0.25 -16.38
C ASN A 117 -9.27 -0.85 -17.17
N LEU A 118 -8.70 -1.94 -16.67
CA LEU A 118 -7.62 -2.66 -17.34
C LEU A 118 -8.10 -3.23 -18.68
N SER A 119 -7.18 -3.34 -19.63
CA SER A 119 -7.43 -4.00 -20.90
C SER A 119 -7.72 -5.49 -20.71
N ALA A 120 -8.33 -6.14 -21.70
CA ALA A 120 -8.59 -7.58 -21.65
C ALA A 120 -7.30 -8.41 -21.48
N GLU A 121 -6.19 -7.94 -22.07
CA GLU A 121 -4.87 -8.56 -21.94
C GLU A 121 -4.31 -8.43 -20.52
N ASP A 122 -4.32 -7.22 -19.96
CA ASP A 122 -3.88 -6.97 -18.58
C ASP A 122 -4.72 -7.74 -17.56
N LEU A 123 -6.04 -7.80 -17.78
CA LEU A 123 -6.95 -8.59 -16.96
C LEU A 123 -6.59 -10.06 -16.92
N LYS A 124 -6.25 -10.64 -18.08
CA LYS A 124 -5.87 -12.05 -18.21
C LYS A 124 -4.54 -12.36 -17.52
N ASN A 125 -3.60 -11.42 -17.54
CA ASN A 125 -2.27 -11.59 -16.98
C ASN A 125 -2.16 -11.21 -15.50
N ARG A 126 -3.18 -10.57 -14.93
CA ARG A 126 -3.20 -10.15 -13.52
C ARG A 126 -3.36 -11.35 -12.58
N ILE A 127 -2.64 -11.29 -11.47
CA ILE A 127 -2.86 -12.14 -10.30
C ILE A 127 -3.72 -11.35 -9.31
N VAL A 128 -4.81 -11.95 -8.84
CA VAL A 128 -5.68 -11.35 -7.82
C VAL A 128 -5.39 -12.03 -6.50
N ASP A 129 -5.01 -11.22 -5.51
CA ASP A 129 -4.86 -11.64 -4.13
C ASP A 129 -5.87 -10.90 -3.26
N VAL A 130 -6.55 -11.64 -2.39
CA VAL A 130 -7.59 -11.11 -1.50
C VAL A 130 -7.05 -11.19 -0.08
N MET A 131 -6.64 -10.04 0.44
CA MET A 131 -6.11 -9.94 1.80
C MET A 131 -7.23 -9.74 2.81
N ASP A 132 -7.33 -10.62 3.81
CA ASP A 132 -8.20 -10.51 4.96
C ASP A 132 -7.37 -10.43 6.24
N PHE A 133 -7.19 -9.22 6.76
CA PHE A 133 -6.40 -8.95 7.97
C PHE A 133 -6.89 -9.67 9.24
N VAL A 134 -8.05 -10.34 9.22
CA VAL A 134 -8.52 -11.21 10.30
C VAL A 134 -8.16 -12.69 10.05
N LYS A 135 -8.16 -13.15 8.80
CA LYS A 135 -7.94 -14.57 8.45
C LYS A 135 -6.53 -14.89 8.03
N ASP A 136 -5.84 -13.92 7.43
CA ASP A 136 -4.52 -14.11 6.88
C ASP A 136 -3.54 -14.47 8.02
N PRO A 137 -2.71 -15.50 7.85
CA PRO A 137 -1.79 -15.93 8.89
C PRO A 137 -0.72 -14.87 9.12
N ILE A 138 -0.44 -14.57 10.38
CA ILE A 138 0.65 -13.68 10.80
C ILE A 138 1.76 -14.54 11.41
N SER A 139 3.01 -14.27 11.03
CA SER A 139 4.16 -14.99 11.59
C SER A 139 4.27 -14.73 13.10
N SER A 140 4.79 -15.70 13.86
CA SER A 140 4.95 -15.53 15.32
C SER A 140 5.86 -14.37 15.70
N ASN A 141 6.79 -13.99 14.81
CA ASN A 141 7.73 -12.88 15.04
C ASN A 141 7.08 -11.51 14.80
N ASP A 142 6.07 -11.45 13.94
CA ASP A 142 5.35 -10.21 13.59
C ASP A 142 4.05 -10.05 14.39
N TYR A 143 3.59 -11.10 15.07
CA TYR A 143 2.34 -11.09 15.83
C TYR A 143 2.44 -10.18 17.06
N CYS A 144 1.51 -9.23 17.13
CA CYS A 144 1.34 -8.30 18.24
C CYS A 144 -0.09 -8.41 18.77
N THR A 145 -0.25 -8.85 20.03
CA THR A 145 -1.57 -9.10 20.64
C THR A 145 -2.43 -7.83 20.65
N GLU A 146 -1.83 -6.67 20.86
CA GLU A 146 -2.50 -5.37 20.89
C GLU A 146 -3.01 -4.91 19.51
N GLU A 147 -2.48 -5.50 18.44
CA GLU A 147 -2.85 -5.22 17.06
C GLU A 147 -3.77 -6.31 16.46
N ASP A 148 -4.06 -7.38 17.21
CA ASP A 148 -4.91 -8.49 16.75
C ASP A 148 -6.38 -8.03 16.64
N PRO A 149 -6.97 -7.98 15.43
CA PRO A 149 -8.36 -7.59 15.24
C PRO A 149 -9.38 -8.55 15.87
N LYS A 150 -9.00 -9.81 16.15
CA LYS A 150 -9.84 -10.80 16.85
C LYS A 150 -9.94 -10.51 18.35
N LEU A 151 -9.02 -9.72 18.90
CA LEU A 151 -8.99 -9.36 20.32
C LEU A 151 -9.32 -7.88 20.54
N TYR A 152 -9.00 -7.03 19.56
CA TYR A 152 -9.15 -5.59 19.68
C TYR A 152 -10.62 -5.15 19.71
N HIS A 153 -10.97 -4.34 20.71
CA HIS A 153 -12.27 -3.69 20.83
C HIS A 153 -12.10 -2.16 20.99
N SER A 154 -12.67 -1.39 20.07
CA SER A 154 -12.62 0.07 20.11
C SER A 154 -13.57 0.64 21.17
N GLN A 155 -13.04 1.16 22.27
CA GLN A 155 -13.86 1.83 23.30
C GLN A 155 -14.64 3.04 22.79
N LYS A 156 -14.14 3.73 21.75
CA LYS A 156 -14.79 4.93 21.19
C LYS A 156 -15.92 4.61 20.22
N THR A 157 -15.80 3.52 19.46
CA THR A 157 -16.73 3.22 18.36
C THR A 157 -17.52 1.92 18.55
N GLY A 158 -17.16 1.10 19.54
CA GLY A 158 -17.75 -0.23 19.77
C GLY A 158 -17.47 -1.22 18.64
N ARG A 159 -16.48 -0.96 17.77
CA ARG A 159 -16.07 -1.88 16.70
C ARG A 159 -15.10 -2.92 17.23
N GLY A 160 -15.17 -4.11 16.63
CA GLY A 160 -14.42 -5.26 17.09
C GLY A 160 -15.02 -5.85 18.37
N PRO A 161 -14.49 -6.99 18.86
CA PRO A 161 -13.58 -7.87 18.15
C PRO A 161 -14.19 -8.40 16.84
N LEU A 162 -13.35 -8.72 15.86
CA LEU A 162 -13.79 -9.24 14.56
C LEU A 162 -13.58 -10.76 14.54
N ASP A 163 -14.60 -11.50 14.14
CA ASP A 163 -14.49 -12.94 13.90
C ASP A 163 -14.21 -13.24 12.42
N GLU A 164 -14.18 -14.52 12.05
CA GLU A 164 -13.92 -14.94 10.67
C GLU A 164 -15.05 -14.56 9.70
N ASP A 165 -16.27 -14.26 10.18
CA ASP A 165 -17.39 -13.89 9.32
C ASP A 165 -17.68 -12.38 9.34
N TRP A 166 -16.76 -11.58 9.91
CA TRP A 166 -16.93 -10.15 10.17
C TRP A 166 -17.44 -9.34 8.97
N VAL A 167 -17.02 -9.68 7.75
CA VAL A 167 -17.49 -9.03 6.52
C VAL A 167 -18.99 -9.27 6.34
N GLN A 168 -19.42 -10.52 6.43
CA GLN A 168 -20.82 -10.90 6.21
C GLN A 168 -21.71 -10.38 7.32
N GLU A 169 -21.22 -10.41 8.56
CA GLU A 169 -21.92 -9.80 9.69
C GLU A 169 -22.11 -8.29 9.51
N CYS A 170 -21.07 -7.58 9.06
CA CYS A 170 -21.16 -6.16 8.79
C CYS A 170 -22.17 -5.86 7.67
N VAL A 171 -22.09 -6.61 6.56
CA VAL A 171 -23.03 -6.45 5.44
C VAL A 171 -24.47 -6.72 5.88
N LYS A 172 -24.72 -7.82 6.60
CA LYS A 172 -26.05 -8.19 7.11
C LYS A 172 -26.60 -7.16 8.08
N ALA A 173 -25.75 -6.57 8.92
CA ALA A 173 -26.12 -5.54 9.88
C ALA A 173 -26.19 -4.12 9.28
N GLY A 174 -25.92 -3.95 7.98
CA GLY A 174 -25.85 -2.63 7.34
C GLY A 174 -24.72 -1.73 7.88
N LYS A 175 -23.69 -2.33 8.49
CA LYS A 175 -22.52 -1.60 9.00
C LYS A 175 -21.60 -1.22 7.83
N PRO A 176 -20.88 -0.08 7.92
CA PRO A 176 -19.96 0.32 6.86
C PRO A 176 -18.85 -0.69 6.62
N VAL A 177 -18.70 -1.12 5.37
CA VAL A 177 -17.56 -1.88 4.87
C VAL A 177 -16.97 -1.12 3.70
N MET A 178 -15.64 -1.04 3.67
CA MET A 178 -14.90 -0.54 2.53
C MET A 178 -13.95 -1.61 2.02
N CYS A 179 -13.64 -1.56 0.73
CA CYS A 179 -12.55 -2.29 0.11
C CYS A 179 -11.57 -1.32 -0.56
N ALA A 180 -10.27 -1.58 -0.37
CA ALA A 180 -9.20 -0.85 -1.02
C ALA A 180 -8.68 -1.75 -2.13
N TYR A 181 -9.09 -1.46 -3.36
CA TYR A 181 -8.60 -2.17 -4.53
C TYR A 181 -7.23 -1.61 -4.86
N LYS A 182 -6.22 -2.48 -4.95
CA LYS A 182 -4.84 -2.10 -5.25
C LYS A 182 -4.40 -2.81 -6.52
N ILE A 183 -3.84 -2.07 -7.47
CA ILE A 183 -3.13 -2.64 -8.61
C ILE A 183 -1.66 -2.29 -8.49
N CYS A 184 -0.83 -3.31 -8.39
CA CYS A 184 0.62 -3.18 -8.35
C CYS A 184 1.16 -3.54 -9.74
N ARG A 185 1.87 -2.61 -10.37
CA ARG A 185 2.60 -2.84 -11.62
C ARG A 185 4.08 -2.78 -11.32
N VAL A 186 4.77 -3.83 -11.72
CA VAL A 186 6.20 -3.98 -11.53
C VAL A 186 6.84 -4.16 -12.89
N GLU A 187 7.75 -3.26 -13.24
CA GLU A 187 8.51 -3.33 -14.48
C GLU A 187 10.00 -3.51 -14.15
N PHE A 188 10.59 -4.60 -14.67
CA PHE A 188 12.03 -4.85 -14.64
C PHE A 188 12.56 -5.04 -16.05
N ARG A 189 13.40 -4.11 -16.52
CA ARG A 189 14.10 -4.17 -17.81
C ARG A 189 15.51 -4.76 -17.66
N TYR A 190 15.64 -5.88 -16.94
CA TYR A 190 16.89 -6.63 -16.84
C TYR A 190 16.74 -8.01 -17.50
N TRP A 191 17.62 -8.32 -18.45
CA TRP A 191 17.60 -9.60 -19.15
C TRP A 191 17.99 -10.71 -18.17
N GLY A 192 17.10 -11.67 -17.93
CA GLY A 192 17.33 -12.83 -17.05
C GLY A 192 16.80 -12.75 -15.60
N LEU A 193 16.25 -11.61 -15.14
CA LEU A 193 15.73 -11.46 -13.76
C LEU A 193 14.20 -11.28 -13.66
N GLN A 194 13.47 -11.36 -14.78
CA GLN A 194 12.01 -11.17 -14.80
C GLN A 194 11.24 -12.18 -13.92
N VAL A 195 11.82 -13.37 -13.67
CA VAL A 195 11.20 -14.41 -12.85
C VAL A 195 11.26 -14.08 -11.35
N SER A 196 12.35 -13.49 -10.86
CA SER A 196 12.53 -13.11 -9.44
C SER A 196 11.73 -11.87 -9.01
N ALA A 197 11.19 -11.11 -9.98
CA ALA A 197 10.34 -9.98 -9.67
C ALA A 197 8.95 -10.39 -9.15
N ARG A 198 8.43 -11.55 -9.56
CA ARG A 198 7.12 -12.05 -9.10
C ARG A 198 7.12 -12.37 -7.61
N SER A 199 8.23 -12.92 -7.09
CA SER A 199 8.40 -13.21 -5.66
C SER A 199 8.62 -11.96 -4.79
N LEU A 200 8.56 -10.74 -5.34
CA LEU A 200 8.56 -9.50 -4.54
C LEU A 200 7.16 -9.11 -4.06
N LEU A 201 6.12 -9.65 -4.69
CA LEU A 201 4.73 -9.29 -4.49
C LEU A 201 3.91 -10.37 -3.76
N GLU A 202 4.53 -11.53 -3.51
CA GLU A 202 4.05 -12.62 -2.66
C GLU A 202 4.78 -12.54 -1.31
#